data_AF-A0A2H5AZ40-F1
#
_entry.id   AF-A0A2H5AZ40-F1
#
_cell.length_a   1.000
_cell.length_b   1.000
_cell.length_c   1.000
_cell.angle_alpha   90.00
_cell.angle_beta   90.00
_cell.angle_gamma   90.00
#
_symmetry.space_group_name_H-M   'P 1'
#
loop_
_entity.id
_entity.type
_entity.pdbx_description
1 polymer ?
#
loop_
_entity_poly.entity_id
_entity_poly.type
_entity_poly.pdbx_seq_one_letter_code
_entity_poly.pdbx_strand_id
1 'polypeptide(L)'
;MGKAGTEDKARSTAEIEANIARTREQLAATLDELAVRVHPSTVAAQTKAKLRATVEQQAARAYVAASGAVEQVKAQFTDEKGQPRPDRIVPAALVGGGVLLLMAARRRRRKG
;
A
#
# COMPACT_ATOMS: atom_id res chain seq x y z
N MET A 1 42.69 24.79 51.58
CA MET A 1 42.64 24.34 50.17
C MET A 1 41.16 24.25 49.78
N GLY A 2 40.60 25.21 49.03
CA GLY A 2 39.14 25.22 48.78
C GLY A 2 38.65 26.20 47.73
N LYS A 3 39.42 27.27 47.45
CA LYS A 3 39.06 28.27 46.44
C LYS A 3 39.25 27.75 45.00
N ALA A 4 40.33 27.01 44.73
CA ALA A 4 40.59 26.45 43.40
C ALA A 4 39.49 25.50 42.87
N GLY A 5 38.93 24.63 43.73
CA GLY A 5 37.90 23.66 43.32
C GLY A 5 36.49 24.25 43.13
N THR A 6 36.23 25.47 43.59
CA THR A 6 34.92 26.14 43.41
C THR A 6 34.90 26.94 42.12
N GLU A 7 36.01 27.59 41.75
CA GLU A 7 36.14 28.26 40.46
C GLU A 7 36.16 27.28 39.28
N ASP A 8 36.76 26.10 39.45
CA ASP A 8 36.80 25.07 38.41
C ASP A 8 35.41 24.47 38.14
N LYS A 9 34.62 24.24 39.20
CA LYS A 9 33.20 23.86 39.07
C LYS A 9 32.37 24.95 38.41
N ALA A 10 32.59 26.22 38.76
CA ALA A 10 31.86 27.33 38.14
C ALA A 10 32.15 27.46 36.64
N ARG A 11 33.41 27.28 36.22
CA ARG A 11 33.79 27.23 34.80
C ARG A 11 33.15 26.04 34.08
N SER A 12 33.16 24.86 34.70
CA SER A 12 32.50 23.66 34.15
C SER A 12 30.98 23.82 34.03
N THR A 13 30.31 24.42 35.02
CA THR A 13 28.87 24.72 34.94
C THR A 13 28.56 25.68 33.79
N ALA A 14 29.36 26.75 33.64
CA ALA A 14 29.19 27.70 32.54
C ALA A 14 29.41 27.05 31.15
N GLU A 15 30.36 26.11 31.03
CA GLU A 15 30.56 25.34 29.80
C GLU A 15 29.37 24.42 29.50
N ILE A 16 28.81 23.76 30.51
CA ILE A 16 27.63 22.90 30.33
C ILE A 16 26.43 23.74 29.86
N GLU A 17 26.21 24.91 30.46
CA GLU A 17 25.14 25.83 30.03
C GLU A 17 25.34 26.31 28.59
N ALA A 18 26.57 26.67 28.21
CA ALA A 18 26.90 27.04 26.85
C ALA A 18 26.66 25.89 25.85
N ASN A 19 26.97 24.65 26.24
CA ASN A 19 26.73 23.48 25.40
C ASN A 19 25.24 23.15 25.27
N ILE A 20 24.47 23.30 26.35
CA ILE A 20 23.01 23.13 26.33
C ILE A 20 22.38 24.17 25.40
N ALA A 21 22.79 25.44 25.50
CA ALA A 21 22.30 26.50 24.62
C ALA A 21 22.57 26.18 23.14
N ARG A 22 23.82 25.79 22.84
CA ARG A 22 24.23 25.39 21.48
C ARG A 22 23.44 24.18 20.95
N THR A 23 23.22 23.18 21.80
CA THR A 23 22.48 21.96 21.42
C THR A 23 21.01 22.27 21.15
N ARG A 24 20.41 23.17 21.93
CA ARG A 24 19.02 23.64 21.73
C ARG A 24 18.86 24.38 20.40
N GLU A 25 19.80 25.25 20.02
CA GLU A 25 19.80 25.90 18.71
C GLU A 25 19.89 24.90 17.56
N GLN A 26 20.78 23.92 17.65
CA GLN A 26 20.92 22.88 16.63
C GLN A 26 19.65 22.03 16.48
N LEU A 27 19.02 21.66 17.59
CA LEU A 27 17.75 20.93 17.59
C LEU A 27 16.63 21.75 16.97
N ALA A 28 16.50 23.03 17.32
CA ALA A 28 15.47 23.91 16.75
C ALA A 28 15.62 24.03 15.22
N ALA A 29 16.84 24.27 14.74
CA ALA A 29 17.13 24.31 13.31
C ALA A 29 16.78 22.98 12.60
N THR A 30 17.11 21.86 13.24
CA THR A 30 16.80 20.52 12.69
C THR A 30 15.30 20.23 12.68
N LEU A 31 14.57 20.66 13.72
CA LEU A 31 13.12 20.49 13.81
C LEU A 31 12.39 21.35 12.78
N ASP A 32 12.85 22.57 12.52
CA ASP A 32 12.30 23.42 11.47
C ASP A 32 12.50 22.80 10.08
N GLU A 33 13.69 22.24 9.81
CA GLU A 33 13.94 21.49 8.57
C GLU A 33 13.02 20.26 8.45
N LEU A 34 12.85 19.51 9.54
CA LEU A 34 12.00 18.32 9.59
C LEU A 34 10.51 18.67 9.44
N ALA A 35 10.06 19.78 10.03
CA ALA A 35 8.68 20.26 9.95
C ALA A 35 8.27 20.59 8.51
N VAL A 36 9.17 21.19 7.73
CA VAL A 36 8.94 21.46 6.31
C VAL A 36 8.88 20.16 5.49
N ARG A 37 9.75 19.19 5.79
CA ARG A 37 9.84 17.91 5.04
C ARG A 37 8.73 16.91 5.36
N VAL A 38 8.24 16.89 6.60
CA VAL A 38 7.29 15.89 7.11
C VAL A 38 5.89 16.50 7.28
N HIS A 39 5.55 17.50 6.47
CA HIS A 39 4.21 18.10 6.52
C HIS A 39 3.14 16.99 6.38
N PRO A 40 2.22 16.83 7.35
CA PRO A 40 1.40 15.63 7.47
C PRO A 40 0.50 15.38 6.25
N SER A 41 0.06 16.45 5.59
CA SER A 41 -0.72 16.36 4.35
C SER A 41 0.08 15.74 3.20
N THR A 42 1.39 16.02 3.11
CA THR A 42 2.28 15.50 2.07
C THR A 42 2.55 14.01 2.29
N VAL A 43 2.81 13.62 3.54
CA VAL A 43 3.04 12.20 3.90
C VAL A 43 1.81 11.36 3.61
N ALA A 44 0.63 11.86 3.99
CA ALA A 44 -0.64 11.18 3.70
C ALA A 44 -0.91 11.09 2.18
N ALA A 45 -0.66 12.16 1.44
CA ALA A 45 -0.84 12.18 -0.02
C ALA A 45 0.12 11.19 -0.72
N GLN A 46 1.39 11.18 -0.35
CA GLN A 46 2.38 10.23 -0.89
C GLN A 46 2.02 8.78 -0.57
N THR A 47 1.54 8.51 0.64
CA THR A 47 1.11 7.16 1.05
C THR A 47 -0.10 6.71 0.22
N LYS A 48 -1.10 7.58 0.06
CA LYS A 48 -2.27 7.30 -0.78
C LYS A 48 -1.89 7.05 -2.24
N ALA A 49 -0.97 7.84 -2.79
CA ALA A 49 -0.47 7.66 -4.16
C ALA A 49 0.23 6.31 -4.34
N LYS A 50 1.11 5.92 -3.40
CA LYS A 50 1.77 4.61 -3.41
C LYS A 50 0.76 3.46 -3.35
N LEU A 51 -0.25 3.57 -2.48
CA LEU A 51 -1.30 2.56 -2.37
C LEU A 51 -2.10 2.41 -3.66
N ARG A 52 -2.48 3.53 -4.30
CA ARG A 52 -3.16 3.51 -5.60
C ARG A 52 -2.32 2.83 -6.67
N ALA A 53 -1.03 3.17 -6.77
CA ALA A 53 -0.12 2.55 -7.72
C ALA A 53 -0.02 1.02 -7.53
N THR A 54 0.07 0.55 -6.28
CA THR A 54 0.09 -0.89 -5.98
C THR A 54 -1.23 -1.56 -6.36
N VAL A 55 -2.36 -0.94 -6.05
CA VAL A 55 -3.69 -1.47 -6.39
C VAL A 55 -3.88 -1.53 -7.91
N GLU A 56 -3.50 -0.48 -8.64
CA GLU A 56 -3.58 -0.42 -10.10
C GLU A 56 -2.70 -1.51 -10.74
N GLN A 57 -1.48 -1.69 -10.25
CA GLN A 57 -0.59 -2.73 -10.74
C GLN A 57 -1.15 -4.15 -10.47
N GLN A 58 -1.72 -4.38 -9.29
CA GLN A 58 -2.36 -5.66 -8.97
C GLN A 58 -3.61 -5.90 -9.81
N ALA A 59 -4.43 -4.87 -10.01
CA ALA A 59 -5.63 -4.93 -10.84
C ALA A 59 -5.27 -5.25 -12.30
N ALA A 60 -4.24 -4.60 -12.85
CA ALA A 60 -3.76 -4.86 -14.20
C ALA A 60 -3.26 -6.31 -14.36
N ARG A 61 -2.46 -6.81 -13.40
CA ARG A 61 -1.99 -8.21 -13.40
C ARG A 61 -3.16 -9.20 -13.30
N ALA A 62 -4.12 -8.93 -12.43
CA ALA A 62 -5.31 -9.76 -12.27
C ALA A 62 -6.15 -9.78 -13.56
N TYR A 63 -6.28 -8.64 -14.24
CA TYR A 63 -7.00 -8.56 -15.51
C TYR A 63 -6.33 -9.39 -16.60
N VAL A 64 -5.02 -9.26 -16.78
CA VAL A 64 -4.26 -10.04 -17.80
C VAL A 64 -4.32 -11.54 -17.50
N ALA A 65 -4.20 -11.92 -16.23
CA ALA A 65 -4.32 -13.33 -15.83
C ALA A 65 -5.74 -13.85 -16.12
N ALA A 66 -6.78 -13.06 -15.83
CA ALA A 66 -8.16 -13.43 -16.10
C ALA A 66 -8.45 -13.54 -17.61
N SER A 67 -7.96 -12.60 -18.42
CA SER A 67 -8.15 -12.67 -19.88
C SER A 67 -7.46 -13.90 -20.47
N GLY A 68 -6.23 -14.20 -20.04
CA GLY A 68 -5.53 -15.41 -20.47
C GLY A 68 -6.25 -16.70 -20.06
N ALA A 69 -6.82 -16.74 -18.86
CA ALA A 69 -7.62 -17.89 -18.43
C ALA A 69 -8.90 -18.07 -19.27
N VAL A 70 -9.58 -16.96 -19.60
CA VAL A 70 -10.77 -17.00 -20.48
C VAL A 70 -10.41 -17.49 -21.88
N GLU A 71 -9.28 -17.06 -22.43
CA GLU A 71 -8.79 -17.53 -23.74
C GLU A 71 -8.48 -19.03 -23.73
N GLN A 72 -7.85 -19.55 -22.67
CA GLN A 72 -7.59 -20.98 -22.51
C GLN A 72 -8.89 -21.80 -22.44
N VAL A 73 -9.88 -21.32 -21.68
CA VAL A 73 -11.21 -21.96 -21.62
C VAL A 73 -11.85 -21.93 -23.00
N LYS A 74 -11.84 -20.78 -23.68
CA LYS A 74 -12.40 -20.64 -25.03
C LYS A 74 -11.76 -21.63 -26.01
N ALA A 75 -10.44 -21.81 -25.94
CA ALA A 75 -9.70 -22.75 -26.78
C ALA A 75 -10.17 -24.20 -26.65
N GLN A 76 -10.64 -24.63 -25.47
CA GLN A 76 -11.21 -25.97 -25.25
C GLN A 76 -12.58 -26.17 -25.90
N PHE A 77 -13.29 -25.08 -26.19
CA PHE A 77 -14.63 -25.09 -26.76
C PHE A 77 -14.69 -24.65 -28.23
N THR A 78 -13.57 -24.23 -28.81
CA THR A 78 -13.44 -23.94 -30.24
C THR A 78 -12.80 -25.10 -31.02
N ASP A 79 -13.04 -25.21 -32.32
CA ASP A 79 -12.37 -26.17 -33.20
C ASP A 79 -11.07 -25.62 -33.82
N GLU A 80 -10.41 -26.41 -34.67
CA GLU A 80 -9.15 -26.07 -35.36
C GLU A 80 -9.29 -24.87 -36.31
N LYS A 81 -10.52 -24.50 -36.69
CA LYS A 81 -10.85 -23.34 -37.52
C LYS A 81 -11.34 -22.15 -36.67
N GLY A 82 -11.32 -22.27 -35.34
CA GLY A 82 -11.77 -21.25 -34.40
C GLY A 82 -13.30 -21.16 -34.23
N GLN A 83 -14.06 -22.11 -34.76
CA GLN A 83 -15.52 -22.09 -34.66
C GLN A 83 -15.98 -22.64 -33.29
N PRO A 84 -16.98 -22.01 -32.64
CA PRO A 84 -17.56 -22.52 -31.41
C PRO A 84 -18.19 -23.90 -31.62
N ARG A 85 -17.93 -24.87 -30.72
CA ARG A 85 -18.52 -26.22 -30.77
C ARG A 85 -19.84 -26.25 -29.98
N PRO A 86 -21.02 -26.11 -30.61
CA PRO A 86 -22.30 -25.99 -29.90
C PRO A 86 -22.59 -27.21 -29.01
N ASP A 87 -22.23 -28.41 -29.47
CA ASP A 87 -22.42 -29.67 -28.73
C ASP A 87 -21.71 -29.71 -27.37
N ARG A 88 -20.63 -28.93 -27.21
CA ARG A 88 -19.87 -28.85 -25.94
C ARG A 88 -20.23 -27.61 -25.12
N ILE A 89 -20.57 -26.51 -25.79
CA ILE A 89 -20.87 -25.23 -25.13
C ILE A 89 -22.21 -25.26 -24.42
N VAL A 90 -23.26 -25.79 -25.06
CA VAL A 90 -24.62 -25.81 -24.50
C VAL A 90 -24.68 -26.52 -23.12
N PRO A 91 -24.20 -27.76 -22.96
CA PRO A 91 -24.22 -28.42 -21.66
C PRO A 91 -23.34 -27.71 -20.61
N ALA A 92 -22.15 -27.22 -21.00
CA ALA A 92 -21.28 -26.47 -20.11
C ALA A 92 -21.89 -25.15 -19.62
N ALA A 93 -22.59 -24.42 -20.51
CA ALA A 93 -23.27 -23.18 -20.19
C ALA A 93 -24.45 -23.40 -19.23
N LEU A 94 -25.21 -24.48 -19.39
CA LEU A 94 -26.30 -24.83 -18.47
C LEU A 94 -25.78 -25.12 -17.06
N VAL A 95 -24.73 -25.94 -16.94
CA VAL A 95 -24.13 -26.26 -15.64
C VAL A 95 -23.51 -25.02 -15.01
N GLY A 96 -22.67 -24.29 -15.76
CA GLY A 96 -22.01 -23.08 -15.27
C GLY A 96 -23.01 -22.00 -14.86
N GLY A 97 -24.03 -21.76 -15.69
CA GLY A 97 -25.11 -20.81 -15.40
C GLY A 97 -25.89 -21.19 -14.15
N GLY A 98 -26.24 -22.47 -13.98
CA GLY A 98 -26.92 -22.97 -12.78
C GLY A 98 -26.11 -22.75 -11.51
N VAL A 99 -24.81 -23.05 -11.53
CA VAL A 99 -23.90 -22.82 -10.39
C VAL A 99 -23.79 -21.34 -10.06
N LEU A 100 -23.68 -20.46 -11.07
CA LEU A 100 -23.62 -19.01 -10.87
C LEU A 100 -24.92 -18.47 -10.24
N LEU A 101 -26.07 -18.94 -10.72
CA LEU A 101 -27.37 -18.57 -10.15
C LEU A 101 -27.50 -19.03 -8.68
N LEU A 102 -27.06 -20.24 -8.36
CA LEU A 102 -27.04 -20.76 -6.98
C LEU A 102 -26.11 -19.95 -6.08
N MET A 103 -24.91 -19.62 -6.54
CA MET A 103 -23.97 -18.75 -5.82
C MET A 103 -24.55 -17.36 -5.56
N ALA A 104 -25.16 -16.74 -6.59
CA ALA A 104 -25.80 -15.43 -6.47
C ALA A 104 -26.96 -15.47 -5.47
N ALA A 105 -27.82 -16.50 -5.55
CA ALA A 105 -28.91 -16.71 -4.61
C ALA A 105 -28.41 -16.90 -3.17
N ARG A 106 -27.35 -17.70 -2.97
CA ARG A 106 -26.73 -17.91 -1.65
C ARG A 106 -26.14 -16.63 -1.08
N ARG A 107 -25.49 -15.80 -1.91
CA ARG A 107 -24.95 -14.49 -1.48
C ARG A 107 -26.05 -13.53 -1.08
N ARG A 108 -27.18 -13.53 -1.80
CA ARG A 108 -28.36 -12.71 -1.47
C ARG A 108 -28.95 -13.09 -0.12
N ARG A 109 -29.05 -14.39 0.17
CA ARG A 109 -29.55 -14.90 1.46
C ARG A 109 -28.65 -14.62 2.67
N ARG A 110 -27.37 -14.29 2.48
CA ARG A 110 -26.47 -13.92 3.59
C ARG A 110 -26.53 -12.43 3.95
N LYS A 111 -27.17 -11.62 3.10
CA LYS A 111 -27.15 -10.15 3.20
C LYS A 111 -28.48 -9.56 3.67
N GLY A 112 -29.54 -10.36 3.65
CA GLY A 112 -30.80 -10.09 4.35
C GLY A 112 -30.91 -11.02 5.54
#